data_AF-C6IX22-F1
#
_entry.id   AF-C6IX22-F1
#
_cell.length_a   1.000
_cell.length_b   1.000
_cell.length_c   1.000
_cell.angle_alpha   90.00
_cell.angle_beta   90.00
_cell.angle_gamma   90.00
#
_symmetry.space_group_name_H-M   'P 1'
#
loop_
_entity.id
_entity.type
_entity.pdbx_description
1 polymer ?
#
loop_
_entity_poly.entity_id
_entity_poly.type
_entity_poly.pdbx_seq_one_letter_code
_entity_poly.pdbx_strand_id
1 'polypeptide(L)'
;MKEVDLTRMSLKDIREYMADHYHEPLSIDDLAQLTGLSPNYFGEAFKNAYQQNVMDYLTDMRIGRVKQLLRETDMCLRDIAKLAGYSDKFYLSKKFKKEVGESPSAYRKNWRKRIAVISVGAMGNLLALGIVPVAAPIDPKWTPYYYIYYQNEIQVHLDCSHLETEAKNIRMLVQAKPDCLFFIEPLSQHMASELRANGVELIPIESRDWKGQLMEMASALGEQKKGESWIADYEQRVDQARKTMGSASRKELTVTLRLCEDQMFLYSNRGIRDVLYQDLALHTIPKQLGLCNEPISREQLQELNPDRLFLLVCPDAATRVHWLTLQHDPSWQRLNAVKKGQLYQIPSNPWFEYSAIAVNRMLEEGVLMLTGKSPISPP
;
A
#
# COMPACT_ATOMS: atom_id res chain seq x y z
N MET A 1 -58.06 -3.45 17.85
CA MET A 1 -56.68 -3.64 18.36
C MET A 1 -55.85 -4.02 17.16
N LYS A 2 -55.10 -3.07 16.58
CA LYS A 2 -54.24 -3.32 15.41
C LYS A 2 -52.86 -3.69 15.96
N GLU A 3 -52.43 -4.93 15.73
CA GLU A 3 -51.06 -5.36 16.01
C GLU A 3 -50.08 -4.54 15.16
N VAL A 4 -49.00 -4.13 15.82
CA VAL A 4 -47.98 -3.21 15.30
C VAL A 4 -46.99 -3.98 14.43
N ASP A 5 -46.73 -3.40 13.27
CA ASP A 5 -45.78 -3.84 12.25
C ASP A 5 -44.33 -3.82 12.81
N LEU A 6 -43.78 -4.98 13.14
CA LEU A 6 -42.39 -5.15 13.56
C LEU A 6 -41.51 -5.22 12.29
N THR A 7 -40.89 -4.10 11.93
CA THR A 7 -39.83 -4.05 10.91
C THR A 7 -38.72 -5.05 11.26
N ARG A 8 -38.63 -6.16 10.51
CA ARG A 8 -37.56 -7.15 10.62
C ARG A 8 -36.28 -6.58 10.03
N MET A 9 -35.20 -6.55 10.81
CA MET A 9 -33.90 -6.05 10.33
C MET A 9 -33.29 -7.03 9.32
N SER A 10 -32.71 -6.52 8.24
CA SER A 10 -31.92 -7.33 7.31
C SER A 10 -30.54 -7.66 7.90
N LEU A 11 -29.82 -8.61 7.30
CA LEU A 11 -28.44 -8.93 7.72
C LEU A 11 -27.48 -7.73 7.60
N LYS A 12 -27.78 -6.77 6.71
CA LYS A 12 -27.01 -5.52 6.58
C LYS A 12 -27.31 -4.59 7.76
N ASP A 13 -28.60 -4.43 8.10
CA ASP A 13 -29.01 -3.57 9.21
C ASP A 13 -28.50 -4.12 10.55
N ILE A 14 -28.46 -5.45 10.72
CA ILE A 14 -27.85 -6.08 11.90
C ILE A 14 -26.37 -5.76 12.01
N ARG A 15 -25.63 -5.73 10.89
CA ARG A 15 -24.22 -5.36 10.90
C ARG A 15 -24.03 -3.91 11.35
N GLU A 16 -24.89 -3.00 10.89
CA GLU A 16 -24.88 -1.59 11.30
C GLU A 16 -25.25 -1.44 12.78
N TYR A 17 -26.28 -2.16 13.24
CA TYR A 17 -26.65 -2.24 14.65
C TYR A 17 -25.49 -2.73 15.52
N MET A 18 -24.80 -3.79 15.11
CA MET A 18 -23.63 -4.29 15.82
C MET A 18 -22.50 -3.24 15.87
N ALA A 19 -22.34 -2.43 14.83
CA ALA A 19 -21.32 -1.38 14.81
C ALA A 19 -21.62 -0.25 15.83
N ASP A 20 -22.90 0.03 16.10
CA ASP A 20 -23.30 1.02 17.10
C ASP A 20 -23.34 0.43 18.53
N HIS A 21 -23.68 -0.85 18.66
CA HIS A 21 -23.93 -1.52 19.93
C HIS A 21 -22.87 -2.56 20.34
N TYR A 22 -21.71 -2.62 19.68
CA TYR A 22 -20.69 -3.65 19.97
C TYR A 22 -20.24 -3.68 21.44
N HIS A 23 -20.34 -2.55 22.14
CA HIS A 23 -19.92 -2.37 23.53
C HIS A 23 -20.91 -2.96 24.54
N GLU A 24 -22.09 -3.40 24.09
CA GLU A 24 -23.14 -3.99 24.91
C GLU A 24 -23.03 -5.52 24.96
N PRO A 25 -23.59 -6.20 25.97
CA PRO A 25 -23.61 -7.66 26.05
C PRO A 25 -24.57 -8.27 25.02
N LEU A 26 -24.15 -8.36 23.76
CA LEU A 26 -24.91 -8.98 22.68
C LEU A 26 -24.65 -10.50 22.60
N SER A 27 -25.73 -11.27 22.48
CA SER A 27 -25.72 -12.70 22.18
C SER A 27 -26.29 -13.00 20.78
N ILE A 28 -26.09 -14.22 20.30
CA ILE A 28 -26.69 -14.66 19.04
C ILE A 28 -28.23 -14.67 19.10
N ASP A 29 -28.80 -14.97 20.28
CA ASP A 29 -30.25 -14.95 20.52
C ASP A 29 -30.81 -13.53 20.38
N ASP A 30 -30.12 -12.52 20.95
CA ASP A 30 -30.52 -11.11 20.84
C ASP A 30 -30.54 -10.65 19.38
N LEU A 31 -29.49 -10.97 18.63
CA LEU A 31 -29.37 -10.58 17.22
C LEU A 31 -30.37 -11.33 16.32
N ALA A 32 -30.62 -12.60 16.59
CA ALA A 32 -31.60 -13.38 15.85
C ALA A 32 -33.02 -12.84 16.06
N GLN A 33 -33.35 -12.42 17.28
CA GLN A 33 -34.65 -11.84 17.61
C GLN A 33 -34.96 -10.58 16.79
N LEU A 34 -33.96 -9.72 16.54
CA LEU A 34 -34.10 -8.50 15.73
C LEU A 34 -34.45 -8.79 14.25
N THR A 35 -34.10 -9.98 13.77
CA THR A 35 -34.43 -10.45 12.40
C THR A 35 -35.72 -11.26 12.34
N GLY A 36 -36.24 -11.72 13.49
CA GLY A 36 -37.34 -12.68 13.57
C GLY A 36 -36.96 -14.11 13.15
N LEU A 37 -35.67 -14.43 13.08
CA LEU A 37 -35.15 -15.75 12.72
C LEU A 37 -34.80 -16.56 13.98
N SER A 38 -34.72 -17.88 13.84
CA SER A 38 -34.13 -18.71 14.90
C SER A 38 -32.61 -18.50 14.98
N PRO A 39 -31.97 -18.63 16.16
CA PRO A 39 -30.54 -18.40 16.33
C PRO A 39 -29.66 -19.23 15.38
N ASN A 40 -30.01 -20.50 15.15
CA ASN A 40 -29.29 -21.39 14.24
C ASN A 40 -29.37 -20.88 12.79
N TYR A 41 -30.57 -20.55 12.33
CA TYR A 41 -30.77 -20.10 10.96
C TYR A 41 -30.13 -18.72 10.71
N PHE A 42 -30.25 -17.80 11.67
CA PHE A 42 -29.57 -16.51 11.64
C PHE A 42 -28.05 -16.68 11.57
N GLY A 43 -27.47 -17.54 12.43
CA GLY A 43 -26.04 -17.80 12.44
C GLY A 43 -25.51 -18.36 11.12
N GLU A 44 -26.23 -19.31 10.50
CA GLU A 44 -25.90 -19.84 9.18
C GLU A 44 -26.03 -18.78 8.08
N ALA A 45 -27.14 -18.02 8.08
CA ALA A 45 -27.37 -16.96 7.10
C ALA A 45 -26.30 -15.86 7.19
N PHE A 46 -25.96 -15.42 8.40
CA PHE A 46 -24.90 -14.43 8.65
C PHE A 46 -23.54 -14.95 8.18
N LYS A 47 -23.21 -16.20 8.52
CA LYS A 47 -21.95 -16.83 8.08
C LYS A 47 -21.86 -16.95 6.57
N ASN A 48 -22.94 -17.31 5.89
CA ASN A 48 -22.95 -17.38 4.43
C ASN A 48 -22.79 -16.00 3.78
N ALA A 49 -23.41 -14.97 4.37
CA ALA A 49 -23.34 -13.60 3.85
C ALA A 49 -21.96 -12.94 4.07
N TYR A 50 -21.36 -13.13 5.26
CA TYR A 50 -20.13 -12.44 5.67
C TYR A 50 -18.91 -13.35 5.80
N GLN A 51 -19.04 -14.62 5.41
CA GLN A 51 -17.99 -15.65 5.48
C GLN A 51 -17.40 -15.84 6.89
N GLN A 52 -18.12 -15.43 7.94
CA GLN A 52 -17.66 -15.44 9.32
C GLN A 52 -18.82 -15.63 10.30
N ASN A 53 -18.60 -16.33 11.41
CA ASN A 53 -19.60 -16.44 12.47
C ASN A 53 -19.87 -15.07 13.13
N VAL A 54 -21.13 -14.79 13.46
CA VAL A 54 -21.55 -13.50 14.03
C VAL A 54 -20.82 -13.12 15.32
N MET A 55 -20.50 -14.08 16.20
CA MET A 55 -19.79 -13.77 17.46
C MET A 55 -18.29 -13.52 17.24
N ASP A 56 -17.70 -14.15 16.22
CA ASP A 56 -16.34 -13.83 15.80
C ASP A 56 -16.31 -12.44 15.14
N TYR A 57 -17.31 -12.11 14.35
CA TYR A 57 -17.45 -10.79 13.73
C TYR A 57 -17.59 -9.67 14.79
N LEU A 58 -18.42 -9.89 15.82
CA LEU A 58 -18.51 -8.99 16.97
C LEU A 58 -17.17 -8.88 17.71
N THR A 59 -16.45 -9.98 17.87
CA THR A 59 -15.12 -9.99 18.47
C THR A 59 -14.18 -9.08 17.68
N ASP A 60 -14.17 -9.17 16.36
CA ASP A 60 -13.28 -8.35 15.52
C ASP A 60 -13.59 -6.86 15.63
N MET A 61 -14.87 -6.48 15.68
CA MET A 61 -15.28 -5.10 15.95
C MET A 61 -14.73 -4.60 17.29
N ARG A 62 -14.92 -5.38 18.36
CA ARG A 62 -14.43 -5.03 19.71
C ARG A 62 -12.91 -4.93 19.75
N ILE A 63 -12.19 -5.89 19.17
CA ILE A 63 -10.73 -5.87 19.10
C ILE A 63 -10.24 -4.69 18.27
N GLY A 64 -10.91 -4.36 17.16
CA GLY A 64 -10.65 -3.17 16.37
C GLY A 64 -10.71 -1.89 17.21
N ARG A 65 -11.76 -1.76 18.04
CA ARG A 65 -11.90 -0.64 18.97
C ARG A 65 -10.82 -0.61 20.05
N VAL A 66 -10.47 -1.77 20.62
CA VAL A 66 -9.39 -1.86 21.61
C VAL A 66 -8.07 -1.41 21.00
N LYS A 67 -7.74 -1.90 19.79
CA LYS A 67 -6.54 -1.45 19.06
C LYS A 67 -6.55 0.06 18.91
N GLN A 68 -7.66 0.63 18.42
CA GLN A 68 -7.80 2.08 18.30
C GLN A 68 -7.51 2.82 19.62
N LEU A 69 -8.17 2.45 20.71
CA LEU A 69 -8.00 3.09 22.02
C LEU A 69 -6.58 2.90 22.58
N LEU A 70 -5.94 1.75 22.35
CA LEU A 70 -4.56 1.52 22.78
C LEU A 70 -3.56 2.43 22.05
N ARG A 71 -3.85 2.78 20.79
CA ARG A 71 -3.03 3.65 19.93
C ARG A 71 -3.23 5.13 20.24
N GLU A 72 -4.48 5.55 20.37
CA GLU A 72 -4.88 6.95 20.42
C GLU A 72 -4.91 7.53 21.83
N THR A 73 -4.88 6.69 22.88
CA THR A 73 -5.09 7.15 24.25
C THR A 73 -4.11 6.55 25.26
N ASP A 74 -3.95 7.23 26.40
CA ASP A 74 -3.28 6.73 27.61
C ASP A 74 -4.19 5.95 28.56
N MET A 75 -5.45 5.68 28.17
CA MET A 75 -6.44 5.05 29.05
C MET A 75 -5.94 3.74 29.65
N CYS A 76 -6.28 3.45 30.90
CA CYS A 76 -5.87 2.17 31.48
C CYS A 76 -6.65 1.01 30.82
N LEU A 77 -6.06 -0.19 30.76
CA LEU A 77 -6.68 -1.34 30.08
C LEU A 77 -8.07 -1.70 30.63
N ARG A 78 -8.33 -1.38 31.91
CA ARG A 78 -9.63 -1.57 32.55
C ARG A 78 -10.72 -0.69 31.95
N ASP A 79 -10.41 0.56 31.60
CA ASP A 79 -11.39 1.48 31.00
C ASP A 79 -11.62 1.13 29.53
N ILE A 80 -10.55 0.72 28.84
CA ILE A 80 -10.62 0.21 27.46
C ILE A 80 -11.49 -1.05 27.39
N ALA A 81 -11.37 -1.97 28.35
CA ALA A 81 -12.22 -3.16 28.39
C ALA A 81 -13.71 -2.79 28.45
N LYS A 82 -14.08 -1.84 29.32
CA LYS A 82 -15.47 -1.38 29.45
C LYS A 82 -15.97 -0.74 28.14
N LEU A 83 -15.20 0.15 27.54
CA LEU A 83 -15.58 0.82 26.28
C LEU A 83 -15.67 -0.14 25.09
N ALA A 84 -14.97 -1.27 25.14
CA ALA A 84 -14.98 -2.29 24.11
C ALA A 84 -15.96 -3.44 24.38
N GLY A 85 -16.78 -3.37 25.43
CA GLY A 85 -17.78 -4.40 25.75
C GLY A 85 -17.22 -5.68 26.37
N TYR A 86 -16.08 -5.59 27.07
CA TYR A 86 -15.52 -6.70 27.85
C TYR A 86 -15.77 -6.51 29.35
N SER A 87 -16.15 -7.60 30.01
CA SER A 87 -16.47 -7.63 31.44
C SER A 87 -15.28 -7.27 32.33
N ASP A 88 -14.07 -7.66 31.95
CA ASP A 88 -12.86 -7.31 32.70
C ASP A 88 -11.59 -7.25 31.83
N LYS A 89 -10.56 -6.58 32.39
CA LYS A 89 -9.27 -6.35 31.73
C LYS A 89 -8.46 -7.63 31.48
N PHE A 90 -8.63 -8.66 32.31
CA PHE A 90 -7.90 -9.92 32.18
C PHE A 90 -8.47 -10.78 31.07
N TYR A 91 -9.80 -10.85 30.95
CA TYR A 91 -10.47 -11.49 29.83
C TYR A 91 -10.13 -10.78 28.52
N LEU A 92 -10.23 -9.44 28.49
CA LEU A 92 -9.77 -8.66 27.35
C LEU A 92 -8.30 -8.98 27.01
N SER A 93 -7.39 -8.98 27.98
CA SER A 93 -5.97 -9.22 27.72
C SER A 93 -5.71 -10.59 27.09
N LYS A 94 -6.35 -11.65 27.61
CA LYS A 94 -6.25 -13.01 27.04
C LYS A 94 -6.83 -13.08 25.64
N LYS A 95 -8.03 -12.52 25.42
CA LYS A 95 -8.70 -12.52 24.13
C LYS A 95 -7.91 -11.72 23.10
N PHE A 96 -7.48 -10.51 23.45
CA PHE A 96 -6.63 -9.67 22.61
C PHE A 96 -5.33 -10.37 22.23
N LYS A 97 -4.62 -11.01 23.18
CA LYS A 97 -3.40 -11.77 22.85
C LYS A 97 -3.68 -12.94 21.90
N LYS A 98 -4.82 -13.60 22.02
CA LYS A 98 -5.23 -14.67 21.11
C LYS A 98 -5.45 -14.14 19.69
N GLU A 99 -6.20 -13.05 19.55
CA GLU A 99 -6.56 -12.50 18.24
C GLU A 99 -5.40 -11.72 17.58
N VAL A 100 -4.63 -10.97 18.36
CA VAL A 100 -3.59 -10.06 17.87
C VAL A 100 -2.19 -10.69 17.88
N GLY A 101 -1.96 -11.72 18.71
CA GLY A 101 -0.66 -12.39 18.87
C GLY A 101 0.21 -11.82 20.00
N GLU A 102 -0.09 -10.61 20.48
CA GLU A 102 0.63 -9.95 21.57
C GLU A 102 -0.29 -9.33 22.61
N SER A 103 0.25 -9.03 23.81
CA SER A 103 -0.56 -8.45 24.89
C SER A 103 -0.95 -6.98 24.61
N PRO A 104 -2.07 -6.46 25.15
CA PRO A 104 -2.44 -5.05 24.99
C PRO A 104 -1.35 -4.04 25.39
N SER A 105 -0.58 -4.35 26.44
CA SER A 105 0.53 -3.50 26.88
C SER A 105 1.70 -3.51 25.90
N ALA A 106 2.03 -4.69 25.36
CA ALA A 106 3.05 -4.82 24.31
C ALA A 106 2.60 -4.10 23.04
N TYR A 107 1.35 -4.30 22.62
CA TYR A 107 0.73 -3.62 21.48
C TYR A 107 0.79 -2.10 21.62
N ARG A 108 0.38 -1.56 22.78
CA ARG A 108 0.49 -0.12 23.07
C ARG A 108 1.94 0.37 22.99
N LYS A 109 2.88 -0.38 23.54
CA LYS A 109 4.30 -0.01 23.55
C LYS A 109 4.87 -0.03 22.12
N ASN A 110 4.57 -1.06 21.35
CA ASN A 110 5.02 -1.22 19.98
C ASN A 110 4.43 -0.14 19.07
N TRP A 111 3.15 0.20 19.26
CA TRP A 111 2.54 1.31 18.52
C TRP A 111 3.02 2.70 18.96
N ARG A 112 3.56 2.80 20.18
CA ARG A 112 4.22 4.02 20.65
C ARG A 112 5.64 4.16 20.17
N LYS A 113 6.23 3.12 19.53
CA LYS A 113 7.54 3.28 18.90
C LYS A 113 7.42 4.37 17.85
N ARG A 114 8.18 5.44 18.04
CA ARG A 114 8.34 6.53 17.10
C ARG A 114 9.27 6.05 15.99
N ILE A 115 8.70 5.58 14.90
CA ILE A 115 9.46 4.99 13.79
C ILE A 115 9.76 6.09 12.77
N ALA A 116 11.01 6.22 12.35
CA ALA A 116 11.41 7.09 11.26
C ALA A 116 11.90 6.28 10.05
N VAL A 117 11.74 6.88 8.86
CA VAL A 117 12.25 6.38 7.58
C VAL A 117 12.86 7.53 6.80
N ILE A 118 13.86 7.27 5.98
CA ILE A 118 14.55 8.31 5.19
C ILE A 118 14.38 8.17 3.68
N SER A 119 13.80 7.07 3.21
CA SER A 119 13.52 6.85 1.79
C SER A 119 12.04 6.59 1.56
N VAL A 120 11.57 7.01 0.39
CA VAL A 120 10.17 6.85 -0.03
C VAL A 120 9.79 5.37 -0.11
N GLY A 121 10.74 4.51 -0.53
CA GLY A 121 10.55 3.05 -0.56
C GLY A 121 10.24 2.48 0.82
N ALA A 122 11.03 2.85 1.83
CA ALA A 122 10.81 2.43 3.22
C ALA A 122 9.48 2.99 3.77
N MET A 123 9.14 4.24 3.44
CA MET A 123 7.85 4.84 3.81
C MET A 123 6.67 4.05 3.24
N GLY A 124 6.68 3.72 1.95
CA GLY A 124 5.61 2.95 1.32
C GLY A 124 5.43 1.55 1.93
N ASN A 125 6.52 0.89 2.34
CA ASN A 125 6.46 -0.40 3.03
C ASN A 125 5.88 -0.26 4.45
N LEU A 126 6.28 0.76 5.20
CA LEU A 126 5.78 0.98 6.57
C LEU A 126 4.28 1.29 6.57
N LEU A 127 3.83 2.14 5.63
CA LEU A 127 2.43 2.49 5.47
C LEU A 127 1.59 1.29 4.99
N ALA A 128 2.14 0.37 4.20
CA ALA A 128 1.49 -0.90 3.86
C ALA A 128 1.20 -1.78 5.09
N LEU A 129 2.04 -1.70 6.13
CA LEU A 129 1.81 -2.36 7.42
C LEU A 129 0.81 -1.61 8.33
N GLY A 130 0.26 -0.48 7.83
CA GLY A 130 -0.65 0.40 8.55
C GLY A 130 0.05 1.21 9.65
N ILE A 131 1.37 1.40 9.55
CA ILE A 131 2.18 2.11 10.52
C ILE A 131 2.60 3.46 9.93
N VAL A 132 2.23 4.55 10.60
CA VAL A 132 2.60 5.89 10.16
C VAL A 132 3.91 6.30 10.83
N PRO A 133 4.96 6.65 10.06
CA PRO A 133 6.21 7.10 10.63
C PRO A 133 6.07 8.49 11.28
N VAL A 134 6.86 8.72 12.32
CA VAL A 134 6.98 10.05 12.95
C VAL A 134 7.71 11.03 12.04
N ALA A 135 8.68 10.53 11.27
CA ALA A 135 9.49 11.29 10.34
C ALA A 135 9.68 10.50 9.04
N ALA A 136 9.39 11.12 7.91
CA ALA A 136 9.51 10.50 6.59
C ALA A 136 9.68 11.53 5.47
N PRO A 137 10.23 11.14 4.30
CA PRO A 137 10.36 12.02 3.14
C PRO A 137 9.00 12.24 2.48
N ILE A 138 8.38 13.39 2.77
CA ILE A 138 7.09 13.79 2.23
C ILE A 138 7.18 15.19 1.64
N ASP A 139 6.76 15.32 0.38
CA ASP A 139 6.89 16.54 -0.40
C ASP A 139 5.75 16.60 -1.44
N PRO A 140 5.09 17.76 -1.62
CA PRO A 140 3.95 17.89 -2.51
C PRO A 140 4.29 17.64 -4.00
N LYS A 141 5.55 17.82 -4.40
CA LYS A 141 6.03 17.62 -5.77
C LYS A 141 6.53 16.19 -5.99
N TRP A 142 7.33 15.66 -5.07
CA TRP A 142 8.02 14.37 -5.25
C TRP A 142 7.21 13.16 -4.76
N THR A 143 6.42 13.35 -3.70
CA THR A 143 5.59 12.28 -3.11
C THR A 143 4.13 12.71 -2.96
N PRO A 144 3.48 13.16 -4.04
CA PRO A 144 2.15 13.78 -3.99
C PRO A 144 1.08 12.88 -3.37
N TYR A 145 1.14 11.57 -3.66
CA TYR A 145 0.22 10.59 -3.05
C TYR A 145 0.34 10.63 -1.51
N TYR A 146 1.55 10.49 -0.98
CA TYR A 146 1.74 10.49 0.46
C TYR A 146 1.43 11.84 1.09
N TYR A 147 1.81 12.94 0.42
CA TYR A 147 1.48 14.29 0.85
C TYR A 147 -0.03 14.48 1.04
N ILE A 148 -0.84 14.07 0.05
CA ILE A 148 -2.30 14.23 0.10
C ILE A 148 -2.90 13.47 1.30
N TYR A 149 -2.47 12.23 1.53
CA TYR A 149 -3.11 11.36 2.54
C TYR A 149 -2.50 11.44 3.93
N TYR A 150 -1.20 11.74 4.07
CA TYR A 150 -0.46 11.56 5.33
C TYR A 150 0.25 12.81 5.86
N GLN A 151 0.19 13.96 5.17
CA GLN A 151 0.87 15.19 5.63
C GLN A 151 0.49 15.63 7.05
N ASN A 152 -0.74 15.37 7.47
CA ASN A 152 -1.23 15.74 8.80
C ASN A 152 -0.91 14.69 9.87
N GLU A 153 -0.59 13.46 9.46
CA GLU A 153 -0.32 12.35 10.36
C GLU A 153 1.19 12.18 10.62
N ILE A 154 2.02 12.40 9.59
CA ILE A 154 3.48 12.40 9.70
C ILE A 154 3.92 13.74 10.30
N GLN A 155 4.54 13.69 11.47
CA GLN A 155 4.88 14.89 12.26
C GLN A 155 6.05 15.68 11.68
N VAL A 156 7.03 14.99 11.09
CA VAL A 156 8.29 15.58 10.62
C VAL A 156 8.51 15.22 9.16
N HIS A 157 8.51 16.24 8.30
CA HIS A 157 8.60 16.07 6.84
C HIS A 157 10.04 16.22 6.38
N LEU A 158 10.74 15.10 6.19
CA LEU A 158 12.12 15.12 5.75
C LEU A 158 12.23 15.64 4.32
N ASP A 159 13.35 16.30 4.04
CA ASP A 159 13.61 16.88 2.73
C ASP A 159 13.87 15.77 1.70
N CYS A 160 13.08 15.80 0.61
CA CYS A 160 13.18 14.90 -0.54
C CYS A 160 14.11 15.44 -1.65
N SER A 161 14.51 16.71 -1.57
CA SER A 161 15.28 17.41 -2.59
C SER A 161 16.78 17.27 -2.37
N HIS A 162 17.54 17.15 -3.45
CA HIS A 162 19.01 17.21 -3.39
C HIS A 162 19.57 18.61 -3.08
N LEU A 163 18.69 19.60 -2.88
CA LEU A 163 19.04 21.02 -2.72
C LEU A 163 19.38 21.39 -1.27
N GLU A 164 18.87 20.64 -0.29
CA GLU A 164 19.22 20.82 1.12
C GLU A 164 19.98 19.62 1.68
N THR A 165 20.97 19.91 2.52
CA THR A 165 22.01 18.97 2.93
C THR A 165 21.52 17.94 3.93
N GLU A 166 22.16 16.77 3.91
CA GLU A 166 22.05 15.70 4.90
C GLU A 166 21.94 16.21 6.35
N ALA A 167 22.67 17.28 6.69
CA ALA A 167 22.65 17.95 7.98
C ALA A 167 21.26 18.47 8.41
N LYS A 168 20.41 18.92 7.48
CA LYS A 168 19.01 19.28 7.80
C LYS A 168 18.22 18.05 8.23
N ASN A 169 18.25 16.99 7.43
CA ASN A 169 17.52 15.75 7.75
C ASN A 169 18.01 15.14 9.07
N ILE A 170 19.31 15.18 9.38
CA ILE A 170 19.84 14.78 10.68
C ILE A 170 19.20 15.60 11.81
N ARG A 171 19.21 16.94 11.72
CA ARG A 171 18.60 17.81 12.75
C ARG A 171 17.11 17.51 12.96
N MET A 172 16.38 17.33 11.87
CA MET A 172 14.95 17.00 11.91
C MET A 172 14.69 15.65 12.56
N LEU A 173 15.49 14.62 12.22
CA LEU A 173 15.40 13.29 12.85
C LEU A 173 15.71 13.34 14.34
N VAL A 174 16.76 14.06 14.76
CA VAL A 174 17.09 14.22 16.18
C VAL A 174 15.95 14.91 16.94
N GLN A 175 15.36 15.96 16.36
CA GLN A 175 14.20 16.64 16.95
C GLN A 175 12.96 15.74 17.00
N ALA A 176 12.78 14.89 15.99
CA ALA A 176 11.69 13.92 15.93
C ALA A 176 11.80 12.85 17.03
N LYS A 177 12.97 12.64 17.64
CA LYS A 177 13.21 11.63 18.69
C LYS A 177 12.60 10.26 18.34
N PRO A 178 12.96 9.66 17.19
CA PRO A 178 12.51 8.32 16.86
C PRO A 178 13.16 7.30 17.80
N ASP A 179 12.44 6.23 18.12
CA ASP A 179 13.00 5.07 18.81
C ASP A 179 13.85 4.24 17.84
N CYS A 180 13.43 4.15 16.59
CA CYS A 180 14.19 3.47 15.54
C CYS A 180 14.05 4.14 14.16
N LEU A 181 15.05 3.92 13.31
CA LEU A 181 15.11 4.34 11.92
C LEU A 181 15.25 3.10 11.02
N PHE A 182 14.30 2.92 10.09
CA PHE A 182 14.43 1.94 9.02
C PHE A 182 15.05 2.58 7.78
N PHE A 183 16.00 1.89 7.16
CA PHE A 183 16.64 2.35 5.93
C PHE A 183 16.97 1.18 4.99
N ILE A 184 16.72 1.40 3.70
CA ILE A 184 17.05 0.45 2.62
C ILE A 184 18.40 0.82 2.02
N GLU A 185 18.60 2.12 1.76
CA GLU A 185 19.87 2.66 1.29
C GLU A 185 20.84 2.91 2.45
N PRO A 186 22.13 2.56 2.32
CA PRO A 186 23.12 2.78 3.37
C PRO A 186 23.18 4.24 3.82
N LEU A 187 23.20 4.45 5.13
CA LEU A 187 23.40 5.76 5.74
C LEU A 187 24.85 6.20 5.60
N SER A 188 25.09 7.51 5.54
CA SER A 188 26.44 8.03 5.76
C SER A 188 26.91 7.73 7.18
N GLN A 189 28.24 7.66 7.35
CA GLN A 189 28.83 7.48 8.68
C GLN A 189 28.43 8.60 9.64
N HIS A 190 28.31 9.83 9.13
CA HIS A 190 27.94 11.00 9.93
C HIS A 190 26.51 10.87 10.46
N MET A 191 25.52 10.62 9.59
CA MET A 191 24.13 10.43 10.01
C MET A 191 24.00 9.26 10.99
N ALA A 192 24.64 8.13 10.69
CA ALA A 192 24.56 6.96 11.55
C ALA A 192 25.19 7.19 12.93
N SER A 193 26.24 8.02 13.03
CA SER A 193 26.86 8.38 14.31
C SER A 193 25.96 9.31 15.12
N GLU A 194 25.43 10.36 14.51
CA GLU A 194 24.54 11.33 15.15
C GLU A 194 23.27 10.69 15.70
N LEU A 195 22.61 9.84 14.90
CA LEU A 195 21.38 9.17 15.31
C LEU A 195 21.62 8.19 16.46
N ARG A 196 22.71 7.40 16.42
CA ARG A 196 23.08 6.50 17.53
C ARG A 196 23.43 7.26 18.80
N ALA A 197 24.15 8.39 18.69
CA ALA A 197 24.45 9.24 19.84
C ALA A 197 23.19 9.80 20.52
N ASN A 198 22.09 9.91 19.76
CA ASN A 198 20.77 10.31 20.25
C ASN A 198 19.85 9.13 20.60
N GLY A 199 20.40 7.90 20.70
CA GLY A 199 19.67 6.72 21.16
C GLY A 199 18.74 6.07 20.12
N VAL A 200 18.85 6.45 18.85
CA VAL A 200 18.04 5.88 17.76
C VAL A 200 18.60 4.52 17.36
N GLU A 201 17.76 3.48 17.41
CA GLU A 201 18.08 2.16 16.87
C GLU A 201 18.07 2.20 15.33
N LEU A 202 19.15 1.77 14.68
CA LEU A 202 19.27 1.79 13.22
C LEU A 202 19.04 0.39 12.67
N ILE A 203 17.99 0.23 11.86
CA ILE A 203 17.52 -1.06 11.35
C ILE A 203 17.69 -1.08 9.82
N PRO A 204 18.73 -1.77 9.30
CA PRO A 204 18.90 -1.94 7.86
C PRO A 204 17.87 -2.92 7.30
N ILE A 205 17.45 -2.67 6.07
CA ILE A 205 16.65 -3.58 5.25
C ILE A 205 17.52 -4.03 4.08
N GLU A 206 17.79 -5.33 4.01
CA GLU A 206 18.78 -5.92 3.10
C GLU A 206 18.15 -6.51 1.85
N SER A 207 16.87 -6.90 1.93
CA SER A 207 16.19 -7.49 0.78
C SER A 207 16.17 -6.55 -0.42
N ARG A 208 16.38 -7.16 -1.60
CA ARG A 208 16.43 -6.48 -2.89
C ARG A 208 15.05 -6.28 -3.52
N ASP A 209 14.09 -7.13 -3.15
CA ASP A 209 12.72 -7.11 -3.65
C ASP A 209 11.75 -6.53 -2.62
N TRP A 210 10.66 -5.93 -3.10
CA TRP A 210 9.73 -5.21 -2.24
C TRP A 210 9.01 -6.13 -1.23
N LYS A 211 8.77 -7.41 -1.56
CA LYS A 211 8.12 -8.38 -0.64
C LYS A 211 9.04 -8.68 0.53
N GLY A 212 10.31 -8.97 0.25
CA GLY A 212 11.30 -9.18 1.29
C GLY A 212 11.52 -7.93 2.15
N GLN A 213 11.57 -6.74 1.53
CA GLN A 213 11.67 -5.48 2.29
C GLN A 213 10.48 -5.28 3.24
N LEU A 214 9.26 -5.51 2.75
CA LEU A 214 8.05 -5.45 3.57
C LEU A 214 8.10 -6.46 4.72
N MET A 215 8.54 -7.69 4.45
CA MET A 215 8.62 -8.76 5.46
C MET A 215 9.71 -8.54 6.50
N GLU A 216 10.87 -8.01 6.12
CA GLU A 216 11.93 -7.63 7.07
C GLU A 216 11.45 -6.52 8.01
N MET A 217 10.79 -5.48 7.47
CA MET A 217 10.18 -4.42 8.28
C MET A 217 9.07 -4.97 9.17
N ALA A 218 8.17 -5.78 8.63
CA ALA A 218 7.11 -6.44 9.39
C ALA A 218 7.70 -7.27 10.53
N SER A 219 8.79 -8.00 10.28
CA SER A 219 9.43 -8.84 11.28
C SER A 219 10.04 -8.04 12.41
N ALA A 220 10.79 -6.98 12.09
CA ALA A 220 11.39 -6.07 13.06
C ALA A 220 10.33 -5.36 13.93
N LEU A 221 9.12 -5.18 13.40
CA LEU A 221 8.00 -4.52 14.09
C LEU A 221 7.06 -5.50 14.81
N GLY A 222 7.26 -6.82 14.67
CA GLY A 222 6.35 -7.84 15.23
C GLY A 222 5.01 -7.96 14.51
N GLU A 223 4.95 -7.53 13.25
CA GLU A 223 3.76 -7.41 12.42
C GLU A 223 3.80 -8.37 11.21
N GLN A 224 4.48 -9.51 11.35
CA GLN A 224 4.69 -10.50 10.27
C GLN A 224 3.38 -10.89 9.60
N LYS A 225 2.32 -11.16 10.38
CA LYS A 225 0.99 -11.51 9.86
C LYS A 225 0.39 -10.44 8.95
N LYS A 226 0.63 -9.16 9.23
CA LYS A 226 0.17 -8.07 8.36
C LYS A 226 0.93 -8.05 7.05
N GLY A 227 2.25 -8.24 7.10
CA GLY A 227 3.08 -8.37 5.90
C GLY A 227 2.64 -9.54 5.01
N GLU A 228 2.43 -10.71 5.61
CA GLU A 228 1.94 -11.92 4.91
C GLU A 228 0.56 -11.69 4.29
N SER A 229 -0.39 -11.13 5.05
CA SER A 229 -1.73 -10.82 4.55
C SER A 229 -1.69 -9.84 3.39
N TRP A 230 -0.87 -8.77 3.49
CA TRP A 230 -0.75 -7.76 2.45
C TRP A 230 -0.20 -8.38 1.15
N ILE A 231 0.83 -9.24 1.25
CA ILE A 231 1.41 -9.93 0.09
C ILE A 231 0.38 -10.89 -0.54
N ALA A 232 -0.36 -11.64 0.26
CA ALA A 232 -1.39 -12.55 -0.24
C ALA A 232 -2.49 -11.79 -1.00
N ASP A 233 -2.95 -10.66 -0.45
CA ASP A 233 -3.95 -9.80 -1.09
C ASP A 233 -3.43 -9.23 -2.43
N TYR A 234 -2.16 -8.81 -2.47
CA TYR A 234 -1.52 -8.35 -3.70
C TYR A 234 -1.45 -9.47 -4.76
N GLU A 235 -1.02 -10.68 -4.37
CA GLU A 235 -0.94 -11.82 -5.30
C GLU A 235 -2.31 -12.21 -5.86
N GLN A 236 -3.36 -12.17 -5.02
CA GLN A 236 -4.72 -12.37 -5.48
C GLN A 236 -5.15 -11.32 -6.51
N ARG A 237 -4.77 -10.04 -6.32
CA ARG A 237 -5.04 -8.97 -7.29
C ARG A 237 -4.29 -9.19 -8.60
N VAL A 238 -3.03 -9.65 -8.54
CA VAL A 238 -2.26 -10.00 -9.74
C VAL A 238 -2.95 -11.12 -10.52
N ASP A 239 -3.44 -12.16 -9.85
CA ASP A 239 -4.15 -13.25 -10.51
C ASP A 239 -5.46 -12.80 -11.13
N GLN A 240 -6.20 -11.90 -10.47
CA GLN A 240 -7.42 -11.32 -11.01
C GLN A 240 -7.13 -10.41 -12.21
N ALA A 241 -6.07 -9.61 -12.16
CA ALA A 241 -5.59 -8.78 -13.25
C ALA A 241 -5.26 -9.61 -14.49
N ARG A 242 -4.48 -10.69 -14.30
CA ARG A 242 -4.12 -11.65 -15.34
C ARG A 242 -5.34 -12.29 -16.01
N LYS A 243 -6.37 -12.65 -15.23
CA LYS A 243 -7.63 -13.19 -15.77
C LYS A 243 -8.38 -12.15 -16.61
N THR A 244 -8.40 -10.90 -16.14
CA THR A 244 -9.11 -9.78 -16.80
C THR A 244 -8.47 -9.40 -18.13
N MET A 245 -7.13 -9.41 -18.21
CA MET A 245 -6.39 -9.08 -19.43
C MET A 245 -6.47 -10.17 -20.52
N GLY A 246 -6.78 -11.40 -20.13
CA GLY A 246 -6.80 -12.55 -21.04
C GLY A 246 -5.40 -12.94 -21.56
N SER A 247 -5.36 -13.86 -22.53
CA SER A 247 -4.09 -14.42 -23.05
C SER A 247 -3.50 -13.63 -24.22
N ALA A 248 -4.27 -12.74 -24.85
CA ALA A 248 -3.84 -11.99 -26.04
C ALA A 248 -2.75 -10.95 -25.72
N SER A 249 -2.88 -10.24 -24.59
CA SER A 249 -1.90 -9.23 -24.15
C SER A 249 -0.52 -9.80 -23.85
N ARG A 250 -0.40 -11.13 -23.63
CA ARG A 250 0.87 -11.82 -23.36
C ARG A 250 1.67 -12.18 -24.61
N LYS A 251 1.11 -11.97 -25.81
CA LYS A 251 1.80 -12.22 -27.09
C LYS A 251 2.28 -10.94 -27.76
N GLU A 252 1.65 -9.83 -27.43
CA GLU A 252 1.95 -8.51 -27.98
C GLU A 252 3.25 -7.97 -27.38
N LEU A 253 4.14 -7.47 -28.24
CA LEU A 253 5.40 -6.90 -27.78
C LEU A 253 5.14 -5.59 -27.05
N THR A 254 5.43 -5.58 -25.75
CA THR A 254 5.34 -4.42 -24.88
C THR A 254 6.73 -3.88 -24.57
N VAL A 255 6.92 -2.59 -24.79
CA VAL A 255 8.19 -1.90 -24.52
C VAL A 255 7.92 -0.71 -23.61
N THR A 256 8.81 -0.50 -22.65
CA THR A 256 8.83 0.72 -21.84
C THR A 256 9.95 1.65 -22.29
N LEU A 257 9.64 2.92 -22.53
CA LEU A 257 10.58 3.96 -22.88
C LEU A 257 10.61 5.06 -21.82
N ARG A 258 11.78 5.67 -21.67
CA ARG A 258 11.94 6.93 -20.96
C ARG A 258 12.44 7.98 -21.93
N LEU A 259 11.80 9.14 -21.94
CA LEU A 259 12.24 10.32 -22.65
C LEU A 259 12.88 11.28 -21.66
N CYS A 260 14.10 11.70 -21.93
CA CYS A 260 14.86 12.64 -21.11
C CYS A 260 15.67 13.55 -22.02
N GLU A 261 15.54 14.86 -21.82
CA GLU A 261 16.04 15.89 -22.71
C GLU A 261 15.54 15.65 -24.15
N ASP A 262 16.43 15.42 -25.09
CA ASP A 262 16.11 15.13 -26.49
C ASP A 262 16.33 13.66 -26.88
N GLN A 263 16.49 12.77 -25.89
CA GLN A 263 16.86 11.36 -26.10
C GLN A 263 15.81 10.39 -25.55
N MET A 264 15.67 9.26 -26.26
CA MET A 264 14.85 8.11 -25.85
C MET A 264 15.73 6.99 -25.31
N PHE A 265 15.25 6.33 -24.25
CA PHE A 265 15.93 5.24 -23.59
C PHE A 265 14.99 4.02 -23.47
N LEU A 266 15.49 2.83 -23.79
CA LEU A 266 14.89 1.58 -23.31
C LEU A 266 15.02 1.56 -21.79
N TYR A 267 13.87 1.53 -21.11
CA TYR A 267 13.82 1.75 -19.67
C TYR A 267 13.14 0.59 -18.95
N SER A 268 13.74 0.14 -17.85
CA SER A 268 13.15 -0.83 -16.94
C SER A 268 13.79 -0.63 -15.57
N ASN A 269 12.96 -0.31 -14.58
CA ASN A 269 13.36 -0.25 -13.17
C ASN A 269 12.75 -1.44 -12.41
N ARG A 270 13.03 -1.56 -11.10
CA ARG A 270 12.53 -2.68 -10.30
C ARG A 270 10.99 -2.78 -10.33
N GLY A 271 10.29 -1.67 -10.12
CA GLY A 271 8.82 -1.64 -10.11
C GLY A 271 8.21 -2.01 -11.45
N ILE A 272 8.70 -1.41 -12.54
CA ILE A 272 8.25 -1.71 -13.91
C ILE A 272 8.50 -3.18 -14.26
N ARG A 273 9.71 -3.67 -13.99
CA ARG A 273 10.08 -5.06 -14.26
C ARG A 273 9.15 -6.03 -13.53
N ASP A 274 8.99 -5.82 -12.22
CA ASP A 274 8.23 -6.73 -11.37
C ASP A 274 6.74 -6.67 -11.72
N VAL A 275 6.17 -5.47 -11.91
CA VAL A 275 4.73 -5.32 -12.17
C VAL A 275 4.37 -5.67 -13.61
N LEU A 276 5.02 -5.06 -14.61
CA LEU A 276 4.61 -5.25 -16.01
C LEU A 276 5.03 -6.60 -16.57
N TYR A 277 6.30 -6.97 -16.37
CA TYR A 277 6.89 -8.10 -17.08
C TYR A 277 6.83 -9.40 -16.27
N GLN A 278 6.91 -9.35 -14.94
CA GLN A 278 6.80 -10.53 -14.09
C GLN A 278 5.36 -10.79 -13.63
N ASP A 279 4.72 -9.81 -12.98
CA ASP A 279 3.39 -9.97 -12.41
C ASP A 279 2.31 -9.96 -13.48
N LEU A 280 2.25 -8.96 -14.36
CA LEU A 280 1.27 -8.98 -15.46
C LEU A 280 1.67 -9.93 -16.62
N ALA A 281 2.90 -10.43 -16.61
CA ALA A 281 3.46 -11.34 -17.61
C ALA A 281 3.34 -10.78 -19.05
N LEU A 282 3.54 -9.46 -19.20
CA LEU A 282 3.59 -8.83 -20.52
C LEU A 282 4.86 -9.26 -21.26
N HIS A 283 4.73 -9.63 -22.52
CA HIS A 283 5.87 -10.00 -23.35
C HIS A 283 6.71 -8.77 -23.68
N THR A 284 8.02 -8.86 -23.45
CA THR A 284 8.98 -7.79 -23.71
C THR A 284 10.30 -8.35 -24.23
N ILE A 285 11.22 -7.47 -24.60
CA ILE A 285 12.57 -7.85 -25.02
C ILE A 285 13.41 -8.32 -23.83
N PRO A 286 14.37 -9.27 -24.03
CA PRO A 286 15.19 -9.81 -22.95
C PRO A 286 15.87 -8.75 -22.07
N LYS A 287 16.25 -7.63 -22.67
CA LYS A 287 16.91 -6.51 -22.00
C LYS A 287 16.04 -5.85 -20.92
N GLN A 288 14.73 -5.78 -21.12
CA GLN A 288 13.80 -5.17 -20.18
C GLN A 288 13.33 -6.12 -19.07
N LEU A 289 13.67 -7.42 -19.17
CA LEU A 289 13.57 -8.36 -18.05
C LEU A 289 14.62 -8.07 -16.96
N GLY A 290 15.66 -7.30 -17.28
CA GLY A 290 16.60 -6.72 -16.33
C GLY A 290 16.34 -5.24 -16.05
N LEU A 291 17.21 -4.61 -15.26
CA LEU A 291 17.21 -3.16 -15.09
C LEU A 291 17.94 -2.53 -16.27
N CYS A 292 17.34 -1.54 -16.94
CA CYS A 292 17.98 -0.85 -18.06
C CYS A 292 17.56 0.62 -18.15
N ASN A 293 18.47 1.43 -18.68
CA ASN A 293 18.23 2.83 -19.06
C ASN A 293 19.23 3.18 -20.18
N GLU A 294 19.01 2.62 -21.36
CA GLU A 294 19.97 2.67 -22.47
C GLU A 294 19.40 3.41 -23.68
N PRO A 295 20.19 4.28 -24.33
CA PRO A 295 19.73 5.02 -25.50
C PRO A 295 19.19 4.08 -26.60
N ILE A 296 18.11 4.49 -27.25
CA ILE A 296 17.55 3.82 -28.43
C ILE A 296 17.32 4.85 -29.54
N SER A 297 17.82 4.54 -30.74
CA SER A 297 17.60 5.38 -31.92
C SER A 297 16.19 5.21 -32.47
N ARG A 298 15.76 6.14 -33.32
CA ARG A 298 14.44 6.07 -33.96
C ARG A 298 14.34 4.89 -34.91
N GLU A 299 15.43 4.57 -35.60
CA GLU A 299 15.56 3.44 -36.51
C GLU A 299 15.42 2.13 -35.74
N GLN A 300 16.15 1.99 -34.63
CA GLN A 300 16.05 0.81 -33.75
C GLN A 300 14.64 0.63 -33.19
N LEU A 301 13.97 1.73 -32.80
CA LEU A 301 12.59 1.68 -32.33
C LEU A 301 11.60 1.28 -33.44
N GLN A 302 11.84 1.71 -34.67
CA GLN A 302 11.04 1.30 -35.84
C GLN A 302 11.26 -0.17 -36.21
N GLU A 303 12.47 -0.68 -36.07
CA GLU A 303 12.76 -2.11 -36.27
C GLU A 303 12.07 -2.95 -35.18
N LEU A 304 12.07 -2.46 -33.94
CA LEU A 304 11.41 -3.13 -32.82
C LEU A 304 9.88 -3.12 -32.95
N ASN A 305 9.31 -2.01 -33.42
CA ASN A 305 7.89 -1.79 -33.73
C ASN A 305 6.89 -2.39 -32.71
N PRO A 306 6.95 -1.98 -31.43
CA PRO A 306 6.16 -2.61 -30.37
C PRO A 306 4.65 -2.45 -30.60
N ASP A 307 3.87 -3.44 -30.16
CA ASP A 307 2.41 -3.40 -30.15
C ASP A 307 1.85 -2.52 -29.03
N ARG A 308 2.57 -2.43 -27.90
CA ARG A 308 2.22 -1.61 -26.74
C ARG A 308 3.44 -0.83 -26.27
N LEU A 309 3.24 0.43 -25.93
CA LEU A 309 4.32 1.32 -25.51
C LEU A 309 3.96 2.01 -24.20
N PHE A 310 4.72 1.73 -23.15
CA PHE A 310 4.69 2.54 -21.93
C PHE A 310 5.74 3.63 -22.07
N LEU A 311 5.37 4.89 -21.86
CA LEU A 311 6.25 6.04 -22.06
C LEU A 311 6.31 6.89 -20.80
N LEU A 312 7.50 7.02 -20.24
CA LEU A 312 7.78 7.99 -19.19
C LEU A 312 8.42 9.23 -19.78
N VAL A 313 7.83 10.41 -19.53
CA VAL A 313 8.34 11.70 -19.99
C VAL A 313 8.91 12.44 -18.78
N CYS A 314 10.23 12.69 -18.77
CA CYS A 314 10.85 13.49 -17.71
C CYS A 314 10.19 14.88 -17.60
N PRO A 315 10.03 15.41 -16.37
CA PRO A 315 9.26 16.62 -16.13
C PRO A 315 10.03 17.93 -16.39
N ASP A 316 11.21 17.89 -17.00
CA ASP A 316 11.91 19.11 -17.38
C ASP A 316 11.31 19.74 -18.66
N ALA A 317 11.57 21.04 -18.85
CA ALA A 317 10.97 21.80 -19.93
C ALA A 317 11.46 21.33 -21.31
N ALA A 318 12.74 20.95 -21.43
CA ALA A 318 13.32 20.51 -22.69
C ALA A 318 12.69 19.20 -23.17
N THR A 319 12.54 18.22 -22.26
CA THR A 319 11.88 16.94 -22.54
C THR A 319 10.44 17.15 -23.01
N ARG A 320 9.67 18.05 -22.38
CA ARG A 320 8.29 18.31 -22.80
C ARG A 320 8.21 18.88 -24.22
N VAL A 321 9.11 19.79 -24.57
CA VAL A 321 9.18 20.36 -25.93
C VAL A 321 9.56 19.28 -26.95
N HIS A 322 10.52 18.42 -26.60
CA HIS A 322 10.88 17.28 -27.45
C HIS A 322 9.69 16.33 -27.62
N TRP A 323 8.98 16.00 -26.55
CA TRP A 323 7.79 15.15 -26.59
C TRP A 323 6.70 15.69 -27.52
N LEU A 324 6.42 17.00 -27.46
CA LEU A 324 5.47 17.65 -28.36
C LEU A 324 5.90 17.51 -29.82
N THR A 325 7.19 17.68 -30.10
CA THR A 325 7.74 17.54 -31.47
C THR A 325 7.64 16.09 -31.95
N LEU A 326 7.98 15.13 -31.10
CA LEU A 326 7.98 13.70 -31.43
C LEU A 326 6.58 13.18 -31.79
N GLN A 327 5.52 13.71 -31.19
CA GLN A 327 4.13 13.34 -31.52
C GLN A 327 3.75 13.63 -32.98
N HIS A 328 4.39 14.62 -33.60
CA HIS A 328 4.18 14.98 -35.01
C HIS A 328 5.17 14.31 -35.96
N ASP A 329 6.11 13.52 -35.44
CA ASP A 329 7.10 12.84 -36.25
C ASP A 329 6.47 11.67 -37.04
N PRO A 330 6.58 11.63 -38.39
CA PRO A 330 5.96 10.57 -39.19
C PRO A 330 6.48 9.17 -38.88
N SER A 331 7.69 9.06 -38.34
CA SER A 331 8.31 7.80 -38.01
C SER A 331 7.78 7.25 -36.67
N TRP A 332 7.50 8.14 -35.72
CA TRP A 332 6.80 7.84 -34.47
C TRP A 332 5.35 7.43 -34.72
N GLN A 333 4.62 8.20 -35.53
CA GLN A 333 3.22 7.92 -35.86
C GLN A 333 3.01 6.59 -36.59
N ARG A 334 4.05 6.05 -37.23
CA ARG A 334 4.01 4.76 -37.94
C ARG A 334 4.16 3.54 -37.02
N LEU A 335 4.59 3.71 -35.77
CA LEU A 335 4.72 2.61 -34.81
C LEU A 335 3.36 1.93 -34.56
N ASN A 336 3.36 0.61 -34.42
CA ASN A 336 2.15 -0.17 -34.17
C ASN A 336 1.41 0.29 -32.92
N ALA A 337 2.13 0.48 -31.82
CA ALA A 337 1.56 1.00 -30.58
C ALA A 337 0.86 2.35 -30.77
N VAL A 338 1.43 3.25 -31.56
CA VAL A 338 0.86 4.60 -31.78
C VAL A 338 -0.38 4.51 -32.68
N LYS A 339 -0.30 3.80 -33.81
CA LYS A 339 -1.45 3.63 -34.74
C LYS A 339 -2.65 2.95 -34.08
N LYS A 340 -2.41 2.00 -33.18
CA LYS A 340 -3.46 1.23 -32.50
C LYS A 340 -3.96 1.91 -31.22
N GLY A 341 -3.47 3.10 -30.88
CA GLY A 341 -3.83 3.79 -29.62
C GLY A 341 -3.38 3.04 -28.36
N GLN A 342 -2.29 2.27 -28.45
CA GLN A 342 -1.70 1.45 -27.39
C GLN A 342 -0.43 2.12 -26.80
N LEU A 343 -0.43 3.46 -26.77
CA LEU A 343 0.59 4.28 -26.13
C LEU A 343 0.08 4.73 -24.76
N TYR A 344 0.78 4.35 -23.71
CA TYR A 344 0.43 4.60 -22.32
C TYR A 344 1.49 5.52 -21.70
N GLN A 345 1.16 6.79 -21.49
CA GLN A 345 2.04 7.68 -20.73
C GLN A 345 1.92 7.36 -19.24
N ILE A 346 3.06 7.05 -18.61
CA ILE A 346 3.14 6.76 -17.17
C ILE A 346 3.81 7.91 -16.41
N PRO A 347 3.23 8.37 -15.29
CA PRO A 347 3.82 9.40 -14.44
C PRO A 347 5.00 8.84 -13.63
N SER A 348 5.85 9.72 -13.08
CA SER A 348 6.91 9.29 -12.15
C SER A 348 6.37 8.68 -10.85
N ASN A 349 5.26 9.19 -10.32
CA ASN A 349 4.59 8.58 -9.18
C ASN A 349 3.34 7.82 -9.67
N PRO A 350 3.20 6.50 -9.41
CA PRO A 350 4.04 5.66 -8.56
C PRO A 350 5.26 5.01 -9.26
N TRP A 351 5.39 5.09 -10.58
CA TRP A 351 6.26 4.23 -11.39
C TRP A 351 7.79 4.33 -11.17
N PHE A 352 8.28 5.28 -10.36
CA PHE A 352 9.69 5.38 -9.94
C PHE A 352 9.96 4.88 -8.52
N GLU A 353 8.91 4.70 -7.73
CA GLU A 353 9.03 4.23 -6.36
C GLU A 353 9.04 2.70 -6.31
N TYR A 354 9.82 2.13 -5.39
CA TYR A 354 9.83 0.68 -5.17
C TYR A 354 9.47 0.38 -3.72
N SER A 355 8.17 0.12 -3.50
CA SER A 355 7.56 -0.19 -2.21
C SER A 355 6.28 -0.99 -2.44
N ALA A 356 5.77 -1.64 -1.38
CA ALA A 356 4.49 -2.33 -1.39
C ALA A 356 3.34 -1.42 -1.90
N ILE A 357 3.18 -0.21 -1.35
CA ILE A 357 2.14 0.73 -1.82
C ILE A 357 2.33 1.08 -3.30
N ALA A 358 3.56 1.36 -3.74
CA ALA A 358 3.82 1.77 -5.11
C ALA A 358 3.52 0.65 -6.12
N VAL A 359 3.95 -0.59 -5.84
CA VAL A 359 3.70 -1.72 -6.77
C VAL A 359 2.21 -2.05 -6.87
N ASN A 360 1.44 -1.97 -5.78
CA ASN A 360 -0.01 -2.14 -5.85
C ASN A 360 -0.65 -1.05 -6.71
N ARG A 361 -0.23 0.21 -6.58
CA ARG A 361 -0.75 1.31 -7.41
C ARG A 361 -0.34 1.18 -8.87
N MET A 362 0.89 0.76 -9.16
CA MET A 362 1.32 0.46 -10.54
C MET A 362 0.49 -0.67 -11.15
N LEU A 363 0.17 -1.72 -10.38
CA LEU A 363 -0.69 -2.80 -10.84
C LEU A 363 -2.09 -2.28 -11.21
N GLU A 364 -2.69 -1.48 -10.33
CA GLU A 364 -4.02 -0.87 -10.56
C GLU A 364 -4.01 0.04 -11.79
N GLU A 365 -3.05 0.96 -11.90
CA GLU A 365 -2.90 1.86 -13.05
C GLU A 365 -2.63 1.09 -14.34
N GLY A 366 -1.73 0.10 -14.31
CA GLY A 366 -1.38 -0.73 -15.46
C GLY A 366 -2.58 -1.53 -15.98
N VAL A 367 -3.36 -2.14 -15.09
CA VAL A 367 -4.59 -2.88 -15.48
C VAL A 367 -5.63 -1.94 -16.08
N LEU A 368 -5.83 -0.76 -15.48
CA LEU A 368 -6.76 0.23 -16.00
C LEU A 368 -6.34 0.69 -17.40
N MET A 369 -5.06 0.99 -17.60
CA MET A 369 -4.52 1.37 -18.92
C MET A 369 -4.73 0.26 -19.96
N LEU A 370 -4.45 -0.99 -19.60
CA LEU A 370 -4.47 -2.12 -20.55
C LEU A 370 -5.87 -2.63 -20.87
N THR A 371 -6.84 -2.45 -19.97
CA THR A 371 -8.17 -3.06 -20.09
C THR A 371 -9.33 -2.06 -20.10
N GLY A 372 -9.10 -0.81 -19.69
CA GLY A 372 -10.14 0.17 -19.43
C GLY A 372 -11.01 -0.14 -18.20
N LYS A 373 -10.65 -1.17 -17.42
CA LYS A 373 -11.39 -1.60 -16.22
C LYS A 373 -10.51 -1.41 -14.98
N SER A 374 -11.11 -0.91 -13.91
CA SER A 374 -10.47 -0.94 -12.58
C SER A 374 -10.62 -2.35 -11.98
N PRO A 375 -9.59 -2.93 -11.36
CA PRO A 375 -9.71 -4.19 -10.62
C PRO A 375 -10.58 -4.08 -9.37
N ILE A 376 -10.93 -2.86 -8.96
CA ILE A 376 -11.87 -2.57 -7.88
C ILE A 376 -13.25 -2.32 -8.50
N SER A 377 -14.16 -3.27 -8.38
CA SER A 377 -15.59 -2.95 -8.48
C SER A 377 -15.91 -1.96 -7.36
N PRO A 378 -16.57 -0.80 -7.63
CA PRO A 378 -17.06 0.02 -6.53
C PRO A 378 -18.03 -0.81 -5.67
N PRO A 379 -18.02 -0.62 -4.34
CA PRO A 379 -18.88 -1.36 -3.42
C PRO A 379 -20.38 -1.20 -3.73
#